data_AF-A0A1D2SUE2-F1
#
_entry.id   AF-A0A1D2SUE2-F1
#
_cell.length_a   1.000
_cell.length_b   1.000
_cell.length_c   1.000
_cell.angle_alpha   90.00
_cell.angle_beta   90.00
_cell.angle_gamma   90.00
#
_symmetry.space_group_name_H-M   'P 1'
#
loop_
_entity.id
_entity.type
_entity.pdbx_description
1 polymer ?
#
loop_
_entity_poly.entity_id
_entity_poly.type
_entity_poly.pdbx_seq_one_letter_code
_entity_poly.pdbx_strand_id
1 'polypeptide(L)'
;MTPPAAGPQLSDRQRLNWLRLIRTPNVGPASFRDLVNRFGSAEAAIEMLPGVMRASGADRSVRIPSLAEAEAEIEAARRFGARFVAVGEADYPPMLRRVDHPPPLLAVKGTAAVFQLPPVAIVGARNASLAGMKMARTLAAELGRNGFAVVSGLARGIDTAAHHGSIDTGTVAVLAGGLDRPYPAENGDLCDTIADRGAIVSEMPFGWEPRAQDFPRRNRIVAGLALGLVVVEAAKRSGSLISARLAGELGRLVFSVPGSPLDPRAEGTNGLLKDGAILVTEAADVLEALAPLVEGGLPPPPAKLEEPPDFSATPPPVDSDRSRVVEALGPVPVEVDELIRHTGLHPAQIFMILLELDLAGRLERHSGGRVSLVMGDA
;
A
#
# COMPACT_ATOMS: atom_id res chain seq x y z
N MET A 1 0.68 -18.45 -25.86
CA MET A 1 0.61 -17.39 -24.83
C MET A 1 0.76 -16.06 -25.54
N THR A 2 -0.32 -15.31 -25.66
CA THR A 2 -0.27 -13.92 -26.14
C THR A 2 0.54 -13.12 -25.11
N PRO A 3 1.55 -12.32 -25.49
CA PRO A 3 2.23 -11.45 -24.55
C PRO A 3 1.18 -10.56 -23.86
N PRO A 4 1.31 -10.29 -22.55
CA PRO A 4 0.38 -9.40 -21.87
C PRO A 4 0.36 -8.08 -22.65
N ALA A 5 -0.84 -7.60 -22.98
CA ALA A 5 -1.01 -6.33 -23.69
C ALA A 5 -0.16 -5.27 -22.96
N ALA A 6 0.74 -4.62 -23.69
CA ALA A 6 1.62 -3.62 -23.11
C ALA A 6 0.74 -2.53 -22.47
N GLY A 7 0.70 -2.52 -21.14
CA GLY A 7 0.08 -1.44 -20.38
C GLY A 7 0.73 -0.10 -20.78
N PRO A 8 0.08 1.03 -20.49
CA PRO A 8 0.67 2.34 -20.76
C PRO A 8 2.06 2.42 -20.13
N GLN A 9 3.10 2.63 -20.94
CA GLN A 9 4.47 2.82 -20.47
C GLN A 9 4.74 4.31 -20.33
N LEU A 10 5.18 4.73 -19.14
CA LEU A 10 5.57 6.13 -18.95
C LEU A 10 6.88 6.42 -19.69
N SER A 11 6.94 7.56 -20.38
CA SER A 11 8.21 8.13 -20.82
C SER A 11 9.10 8.49 -19.63
N ASP A 12 10.41 8.58 -19.85
CA ASP A 12 11.37 8.93 -18.78
C ASP A 12 11.03 10.28 -18.12
N ARG A 13 10.61 11.27 -18.92
CA ARG A 13 10.14 12.58 -18.42
C ARG A 13 8.91 12.43 -17.52
N GLN A 14 7.92 11.63 -17.92
CA GLN A 14 6.75 11.39 -17.09
C GLN A 14 7.13 10.69 -15.79
N ARG A 15 7.98 9.66 -15.84
CA ARG A 15 8.45 8.92 -14.66
C ARG A 15 9.20 9.82 -13.69
N LEU A 16 10.06 10.70 -14.19
CA LEU A 16 10.76 11.71 -13.39
C LEU A 16 9.78 12.64 -12.68
N ASN A 17 8.79 13.19 -13.40
CA ASN A 17 7.81 14.08 -12.79
C ASN A 17 6.88 13.35 -11.80
N TRP A 18 6.53 12.10 -12.07
CA TRP A 18 5.81 11.26 -11.10
C TRP A 18 6.62 11.05 -9.83
N LEU A 19 7.92 10.75 -9.96
CA LEU A 19 8.81 10.57 -8.82
C LEU A 19 8.93 11.87 -8.01
N ARG A 20 9.18 13.00 -8.67
CA ARG A 20 9.24 14.32 -8.01
C ARG A 20 7.96 14.62 -7.25
N LEU A 21 6.80 14.39 -7.86
CA LEU A 21 5.51 14.69 -7.25
C LEU A 21 5.27 13.81 -6.01
N ILE A 22 5.42 12.48 -6.11
CA ILE A 22 5.19 11.57 -4.96
C ILE A 22 6.26 11.68 -3.86
N ARG A 23 7.43 12.25 -4.18
CA ARG A 23 8.51 12.54 -3.20
C ARG A 23 8.35 13.92 -2.55
N THR A 24 7.38 14.71 -2.99
CA THR A 24 7.10 16.01 -2.37
C THR A 24 6.48 15.77 -0.98
N PRO A 25 6.94 16.47 0.07
CA PRO A 25 6.36 16.35 1.41
C PRO A 25 4.84 16.55 1.39
N ASN A 26 4.12 15.75 2.16
CA ASN A 26 2.65 15.72 2.25
C ASN A 26 1.90 15.33 0.96
N VAL A 27 2.60 14.94 -0.12
CA VAL A 27 1.95 14.31 -1.27
C VAL A 27 1.94 12.79 -1.05
N GLY A 28 0.79 12.27 -0.61
CA GLY A 28 0.55 10.82 -0.53
C GLY A 28 -0.03 10.25 -1.83
N PRO A 29 -0.25 8.92 -1.93
CA PRO A 29 -0.87 8.31 -3.11
C PRO A 29 -2.25 8.88 -3.46
N ALA A 30 -3.05 9.24 -2.45
CA ALA A 30 -4.37 9.87 -2.66
C ALA A 30 -4.22 11.29 -3.25
N SER A 31 -3.44 12.15 -2.57
CA SER A 31 -3.21 13.52 -3.02
C SER A 31 -2.49 13.57 -4.37
N PHE A 32 -1.57 12.63 -4.64
CA PHE A 32 -0.96 12.46 -5.96
C PHE A 32 -2.01 12.24 -7.03
N ARG A 33 -2.95 11.32 -6.80
CA ARG A 33 -4.03 11.00 -7.73
C ARG A 33 -4.91 12.22 -7.95
N ASP A 34 -5.32 12.91 -6.89
CA ASP A 34 -6.15 14.11 -6.95
C ASP A 34 -5.46 15.24 -7.74
N LEU A 35 -4.15 15.43 -7.53
CA LEU A 35 -3.35 16.43 -8.24
C LEU A 35 -3.23 16.11 -9.74
N VAL A 36 -2.88 14.87 -10.10
CA VAL A 36 -2.75 14.46 -11.50
C VAL A 36 -4.09 14.52 -12.22
N ASN A 37 -5.16 14.08 -11.56
CA ASN A 37 -6.52 14.15 -12.06
C ASN A 37 -6.92 15.61 -12.36
N ARG A 38 -6.68 16.52 -11.41
CA ARG A 38 -7.07 17.92 -11.55
C ARG A 38 -6.27 18.68 -12.61
N PHE A 39 -4.95 18.48 -12.66
CA PHE A 39 -4.06 19.26 -13.51
C PHE A 39 -3.67 18.52 -14.80
N GLY A 40 -4.22 17.32 -15.02
CA GLY A 40 -4.01 16.49 -16.21
C GLY A 40 -2.65 15.75 -16.26
N SER A 41 -1.63 16.22 -15.53
CA SER A 41 -0.32 15.56 -15.48
C SER A 41 0.44 15.87 -14.18
N ALA A 42 1.42 15.02 -13.85
CA ALA A 42 2.32 15.28 -12.72
C ALA A 42 3.18 16.54 -12.94
N GLU A 43 3.51 16.87 -14.19
CA GLU A 43 4.26 18.06 -14.55
C GLU A 43 3.47 19.33 -14.24
N ALA A 44 2.24 19.43 -14.76
CA ALA A 44 1.34 20.55 -14.47
C ALA A 44 1.00 20.63 -12.98
N ALA A 45 0.83 19.49 -12.30
CA ALA A 45 0.61 19.46 -10.86
C ALA A 45 1.78 20.08 -10.08
N ILE A 46 3.04 19.78 -10.44
CA ILE A 46 4.23 20.35 -9.83
C ILE A 46 4.26 21.88 -10.00
N GLU A 47 3.91 22.39 -11.17
CA GLU A 47 3.86 23.84 -11.45
C GLU A 47 2.80 24.54 -10.60
N MET A 48 1.65 23.89 -10.38
CA MET A 48 0.53 24.47 -9.63
C MET A 48 0.63 24.31 -8.11
N LEU A 49 1.41 23.34 -7.63
CA LEU A 49 1.49 22.98 -6.21
C LEU A 49 1.84 24.15 -5.26
N PRO A 50 2.81 25.05 -5.60
CA PRO A 50 3.10 26.21 -4.76
C PRO A 50 1.93 27.20 -4.63
N GLY A 51 1.02 27.24 -5.61
CA GLY A 51 -0.21 28.04 -5.54
C GLY A 51 -1.23 27.41 -4.59
N VAL A 52 -1.46 26.09 -4.72
CA VAL A 52 -2.42 25.34 -3.90
C VAL A 52 -2.02 25.36 -2.41
N MET A 53 -0.73 25.18 -2.09
CA MET A 53 -0.28 25.18 -0.70
C MET A 53 -0.29 26.57 -0.04
N ARG A 54 -0.16 27.65 -0.81
CA ARG A 54 -0.37 29.01 -0.29
C ARG A 54 -1.83 29.23 0.10
N ALA A 55 -2.77 28.71 -0.69
CA ALA A 55 -4.19 28.83 -0.40
C ALA A 55 -4.62 28.03 0.85
N SER A 56 -3.89 26.97 1.22
CA SER A 56 -4.19 26.14 2.40
C SER A 56 -3.66 26.70 3.72
N GLY A 57 -3.01 27.87 3.71
CA GLY A 57 -2.40 28.49 4.90
C GLY A 57 -1.15 27.77 5.41
N ALA A 58 -0.57 26.88 4.60
CA ALA A 58 0.71 26.25 4.92
C ALA A 58 1.85 27.26 4.71
N ASP A 59 2.36 27.84 5.80
CA ASP A 59 3.43 28.85 5.83
C ASP A 59 4.84 28.30 5.43
N ARG A 60 4.89 27.12 4.81
CA ARG A 60 6.15 26.46 4.42
C ARG A 60 6.26 26.42 2.91
N SER A 61 7.36 26.98 2.39
CA SER A 61 7.76 26.78 0.99
C SER A 61 7.80 25.29 0.69
N VAL A 62 6.99 24.84 -0.27
CA VAL A 62 6.92 23.44 -0.70
C VAL A 62 8.28 23.04 -1.26
N ARG A 63 9.00 22.15 -0.58
CA ARG A 63 10.21 21.56 -1.17
C ARG A 63 9.79 20.49 -2.17
N ILE A 64 9.68 20.89 -3.43
CA ILE A 64 9.51 19.96 -4.55
C ILE A 64 10.91 19.48 -4.95
N PRO A 65 11.17 18.16 -5.02
CA PRO A 65 12.44 17.65 -5.52
C PRO A 65 12.77 18.18 -6.91
N SER A 66 14.03 18.55 -7.11
CA SER A 66 14.57 18.95 -8.41
C SER A 66 14.61 17.78 -9.39
N LEU A 67 14.77 18.07 -10.68
CA LEU A 67 14.99 17.04 -11.69
C LEU A 67 16.25 16.21 -11.38
N ALA A 68 17.34 16.87 -10.99
CA ALA A 68 18.60 16.20 -10.66
C ALA A 68 18.47 15.24 -9.45
N GLU A 69 17.69 15.60 -8.43
CA GLU A 69 17.42 14.70 -7.29
C GLU A 69 16.64 13.45 -7.74
N ALA A 70 15.61 13.61 -8.58
CA ALA A 70 14.84 12.49 -9.10
C ALA A 70 15.64 11.59 -10.06
N GLU A 71 16.47 12.19 -10.93
CA GLU A 71 17.40 11.47 -11.79
C GLU A 71 18.41 10.66 -10.97
N ALA A 72 18.97 11.25 -9.91
CA ALA A 72 19.88 10.57 -9.01
C ALA A 72 19.22 9.38 -8.30
N GLU A 73 17.95 9.50 -7.89
CA GLU A 73 17.21 8.40 -7.26
C GLU A 73 16.91 7.26 -8.26
N ILE A 74 16.49 7.58 -9.49
CA ILE A 74 16.28 6.56 -10.55
C ILE A 74 17.60 5.83 -10.86
N GLU A 75 18.70 6.58 -10.96
CA GLU A 75 20.00 6.01 -11.24
C GLU A 75 20.53 5.16 -10.06
N ALA A 76 20.28 5.58 -8.81
CA ALA A 76 20.58 4.77 -7.63
C ALA A 76 19.80 3.44 -7.65
N ALA A 77 18.52 3.48 -7.99
CA ALA A 77 17.71 2.28 -8.17
C ALA A 77 18.30 1.35 -9.24
N ARG A 78 18.65 1.91 -10.41
CA ARG A 78 19.23 1.16 -11.53
C ARG A 78 20.54 0.48 -11.14
N ARG A 79 21.45 1.18 -10.43
CA ARG A 79 22.71 0.62 -9.93
C ARG A 79 22.50 -0.49 -8.90
N PHE A 80 21.42 -0.40 -8.11
CA PHE A 80 21.03 -1.44 -7.15
C PHE A 80 20.33 -2.64 -7.83
N GLY A 81 20.15 -2.63 -9.15
CA GLY A 81 19.40 -3.67 -9.89
C GLY A 81 17.88 -3.56 -9.72
N ALA A 82 17.40 -2.42 -9.22
CA ALA A 82 15.98 -2.12 -9.09
C ALA A 82 15.50 -1.23 -10.24
N ARG A 83 14.18 -1.16 -10.40
CA ARG A 83 13.50 -0.25 -11.32
C ARG A 83 12.26 0.34 -10.66
N PHE A 84 11.93 1.57 -11.01
CA PHE A 84 10.64 2.17 -10.66
C PHE A 84 9.59 1.75 -11.68
N VAL A 85 8.52 1.13 -11.21
CA VAL A 85 7.39 0.70 -12.03
C VAL A 85 6.17 1.54 -11.66
N ALA A 86 5.50 2.11 -12.66
CA ALA A 86 4.34 2.95 -12.47
C ALA A 86 3.04 2.15 -12.45
N VAL A 87 2.03 2.65 -11.72
CA VAL A 87 0.70 2.05 -11.72
C VAL A 87 0.16 2.00 -13.15
N GLY A 88 -0.19 0.79 -13.61
CA GLY A 88 -0.67 0.54 -14.99
C GLY A 88 0.38 -0.06 -15.92
N GLU A 89 1.67 -0.02 -15.58
CA GLU A 89 2.71 -0.73 -16.34
C GLU A 89 2.63 -2.25 -16.11
N ALA A 90 3.11 -3.03 -17.07
CA ALA A 90 2.99 -4.49 -17.07
C ALA A 90 3.66 -5.15 -15.84
N ASP A 91 4.74 -4.57 -15.35
CA ASP A 91 5.49 -5.07 -14.19
C ASP A 91 4.88 -4.65 -12.85
N TYR A 92 3.83 -3.80 -12.86
CA TYR A 92 3.19 -3.33 -11.64
C TYR A 92 2.27 -4.44 -11.10
N PRO A 93 2.33 -4.78 -9.79
CA PRO A 93 1.53 -5.87 -9.26
C PRO A 93 0.03 -5.68 -9.49
N PRO A 94 -0.65 -6.58 -10.22
CA PRO A 94 -2.05 -6.38 -10.61
C PRO A 94 -3.01 -6.22 -9.44
N MET A 95 -2.77 -6.93 -8.33
CA MET A 95 -3.57 -6.83 -7.11
C MET A 95 -3.42 -5.48 -6.41
N LEU A 96 -2.20 -4.96 -6.36
CA LEU A 96 -1.94 -3.67 -5.73
C LEU A 96 -2.57 -2.53 -6.51
N ARG A 97 -2.73 -2.65 -7.84
CA ARG A 97 -3.43 -1.64 -8.66
C ARG A 97 -4.91 -1.47 -8.27
N ARG A 98 -5.51 -2.46 -7.58
CA ARG A 98 -6.94 -2.49 -7.24
C ARG A 98 -7.28 -1.83 -5.91
N VAL A 99 -6.29 -1.43 -5.12
CA VAL A 99 -6.58 -0.67 -3.90
C VAL A 99 -6.99 0.77 -4.23
N ASP A 100 -7.66 1.47 -3.32
CA ASP A 100 -8.17 2.84 -3.56
C ASP A 100 -7.05 3.84 -3.91
N HIS A 101 -5.92 3.72 -3.21
CA HIS A 101 -4.79 4.64 -3.30
C HIS A 101 -3.47 3.86 -3.49
N PRO A 102 -3.27 3.24 -4.67
CA PRO A 102 -2.07 2.45 -4.96
C PRO A 102 -0.84 3.38 -5.04
N PRO A 103 0.35 2.93 -4.61
CA PRO A 103 1.58 3.67 -4.88
C PRO A 103 1.70 4.05 -6.37
N PRO A 104 1.80 5.34 -6.74
CA PRO A 104 1.91 5.72 -8.14
C PRO A 104 3.17 5.16 -8.81
N LEU A 105 4.27 5.10 -8.05
CA LEU A 105 5.50 4.42 -8.40
C LEU A 105 5.84 3.42 -7.31
N LEU A 106 6.31 2.24 -7.71
CA LEU A 106 6.82 1.20 -6.84
C LEU A 106 8.23 0.84 -7.28
N ALA A 107 9.20 0.90 -6.37
CA ALA A 107 10.53 0.37 -6.62
C ALA A 107 10.48 -1.16 -6.53
N VAL A 108 11.00 -1.84 -7.55
CA VAL A 108 11.01 -3.31 -7.66
C VAL A 108 12.42 -3.79 -8.00
N LYS A 109 12.96 -4.72 -7.21
CA LYS A 109 14.16 -5.51 -7.56
C LYS A 109 13.76 -6.99 -7.64
N GLY A 110 14.23 -7.67 -8.66
CA GLY A 110 13.86 -9.05 -8.98
C GLY A 110 12.88 -9.18 -10.14
N THR A 111 12.24 -10.35 -10.26
CA THR A 111 11.46 -10.76 -11.43
C THR A 111 9.98 -10.40 -11.30
N ALA A 112 9.39 -9.78 -12.33
CA ALA A 112 7.96 -9.46 -12.34
C ALA A 112 7.05 -10.68 -12.50
N ALA A 113 7.61 -11.84 -12.88
CA ALA A 113 6.84 -13.07 -13.08
C ALA A 113 6.09 -13.51 -11.82
N VAL A 114 6.66 -13.27 -10.63
CA VAL A 114 6.02 -13.57 -9.34
C VAL A 114 4.70 -12.82 -9.14
N PHE A 115 4.51 -11.65 -9.77
CA PHE A 115 3.27 -10.88 -9.68
C PHE A 115 2.13 -11.44 -10.55
N GLN A 116 2.43 -12.39 -11.43
CA GLN A 116 1.42 -13.08 -12.24
C GLN A 116 0.80 -14.27 -11.50
N LEU A 117 1.43 -14.73 -10.42
CA LEU A 117 0.87 -15.77 -9.56
C LEU A 117 -0.19 -15.17 -8.62
N PRO A 118 -1.26 -15.91 -8.29
CA PRO A 118 -2.21 -15.52 -7.26
C PRO A 118 -1.48 -15.30 -5.91
N PRO A 119 -1.53 -14.09 -5.32
CA PRO A 119 -0.76 -13.77 -4.12
C PRO A 119 -1.52 -14.07 -2.82
N VAL A 120 -0.87 -14.71 -1.85
CA VAL A 120 -1.34 -14.86 -0.46
C VAL A 120 -0.36 -14.19 0.47
N ALA A 121 -0.84 -13.33 1.36
CA ALA A 121 -0.01 -12.77 2.41
C ALA A 121 0.08 -13.72 3.61
N ILE A 122 1.28 -13.92 4.16
CA ILE A 122 1.48 -14.62 5.44
C ILE A 122 2.20 -13.68 6.39
N VAL A 123 1.58 -13.36 7.52
CA VAL A 123 2.10 -12.41 8.50
C VAL A 123 1.96 -12.95 9.92
N GLY A 124 2.74 -12.41 10.85
CA GLY A 124 2.54 -12.74 12.26
C GLY A 124 3.57 -12.14 13.21
N ALA A 125 3.73 -12.80 14.34
CA ALA A 125 4.56 -12.34 15.43
C ALA A 125 6.04 -12.26 15.03
N ARG A 126 6.69 -11.16 15.44
CA ARG A 126 8.15 -11.01 15.34
C ARG A 126 8.89 -11.92 16.31
N ASN A 127 8.32 -12.12 17.50
CA ASN A 127 8.78 -13.07 18.53
C ASN A 127 7.92 -14.33 18.50
N ALA A 128 7.97 -15.04 17.36
CA ALA A 128 7.17 -16.23 17.10
C ALA A 128 7.71 -17.46 17.84
N SER A 129 6.81 -18.41 18.13
CA SER A 129 7.22 -19.73 18.63
C SER A 129 7.86 -20.56 17.51
N LEU A 130 8.61 -21.61 17.88
CA LEU A 130 9.14 -22.58 16.91
C LEU A 130 8.00 -23.27 16.14
N ALA A 131 6.87 -23.53 16.82
CA ALA A 131 5.69 -24.10 16.20
C ALA A 131 5.06 -23.15 15.17
N GLY A 132 4.90 -21.87 15.53
CA GLY A 132 4.40 -20.83 14.63
C GLY A 132 5.30 -20.63 13.41
N MET A 133 6.62 -20.58 13.59
CA MET A 133 7.56 -20.49 12.46
C MET A 133 7.50 -21.74 11.56
N LYS A 134 7.39 -22.94 12.14
CA LYS A 134 7.22 -24.17 11.36
C LYS A 134 5.91 -24.13 10.56
N MET A 135 4.81 -23.72 11.19
CA MET A 135 3.50 -23.57 10.55
C MET A 135 3.55 -22.60 9.37
N ALA A 136 4.10 -21.39 9.58
CA ALA A 136 4.24 -20.39 8.53
C ALA A 136 5.06 -20.89 7.34
N ARG A 137 6.17 -21.60 7.61
CA ARG A 137 7.01 -22.20 6.58
C ARG A 137 6.28 -23.29 5.80
N THR A 138 5.56 -24.18 6.49
CA THR A 138 4.79 -25.25 5.86
C THR A 138 3.69 -24.69 4.97
N LEU A 139 2.87 -23.77 5.49
CA LEU A 139 1.81 -23.11 4.72
C LEU A 139 2.39 -22.41 3.48
N ALA A 140 3.47 -21.65 3.64
CA ALA A 140 4.12 -20.96 2.51
C ALA A 140 4.62 -21.93 1.44
N ALA A 141 5.24 -23.04 1.85
CA ALA A 141 5.76 -24.04 0.92
C ALA A 141 4.65 -24.78 0.17
N GLU A 142 3.55 -25.10 0.85
CA GLU A 142 2.40 -25.77 0.23
C GLU A 142 1.63 -24.85 -0.71
N LEU A 143 1.36 -23.60 -0.31
CA LEU A 143 0.75 -22.60 -1.17
C LEU A 143 1.61 -22.35 -2.42
N GLY A 144 2.93 -22.22 -2.23
CA GLY A 144 3.89 -22.08 -3.31
C GLY A 144 3.85 -23.24 -4.32
N ARG A 145 3.83 -24.48 -3.83
CA ARG A 145 3.71 -25.67 -4.69
C ARG A 145 2.39 -25.74 -5.47
N ASN A 146 1.34 -25.10 -4.95
CA ASN A 146 0.05 -24.96 -5.62
C ASN A 146 -0.05 -23.69 -6.49
N GLY A 147 1.08 -23.05 -6.80
CA GLY A 147 1.15 -21.96 -7.78
C GLY A 147 0.81 -20.57 -7.22
N PHE A 148 0.78 -20.40 -5.90
CA PHE A 148 0.58 -19.09 -5.28
C PHE A 148 1.91 -18.40 -4.99
N ALA A 149 1.95 -17.07 -5.14
CA ALA A 149 3.05 -16.26 -4.61
C ALA A 149 2.81 -15.94 -3.14
N VAL A 150 3.85 -16.06 -2.30
CA VAL A 150 3.75 -15.67 -0.89
C VAL A 150 4.26 -14.24 -0.71
N VAL A 151 3.42 -13.36 -0.17
CA VAL A 151 3.75 -11.97 0.15
C VAL A 151 3.99 -11.83 1.64
N SER A 152 5.08 -11.17 2.05
CA SER A 152 5.28 -10.84 3.45
C SER A 152 6.20 -9.62 3.63
N GLY A 153 6.45 -9.26 4.88
CA GLY A 153 7.09 -8.00 5.24
C GLY A 153 8.59 -8.04 5.50
N LEU A 154 9.24 -9.19 5.32
CA LEU A 154 10.62 -9.42 5.73
C LEU A 154 10.90 -9.16 7.22
N ALA A 155 9.88 -9.14 8.10
CA ALA A 155 10.12 -9.02 9.54
C ALA A 155 10.72 -10.32 10.11
N ARG A 156 11.26 -10.25 11.34
CA ARG A 156 11.65 -11.47 12.07
C ARG A 156 10.46 -12.39 12.32
N GLY A 157 10.74 -13.65 12.65
CA GLY A 157 9.72 -14.61 13.06
C GLY A 157 8.90 -15.13 11.87
N ILE A 158 7.58 -14.91 11.91
CA ILE A 158 6.65 -15.48 10.92
C ILE A 158 6.97 -15.05 9.49
N ASP A 159 7.23 -13.76 9.23
CA ASP A 159 7.52 -13.25 7.89
C ASP A 159 8.78 -13.92 7.28
N THR A 160 9.90 -13.95 8.03
CA THR A 160 11.12 -14.70 7.65
C THR A 160 10.82 -16.16 7.34
N ALA A 161 10.04 -16.84 8.20
CA ALA A 161 9.72 -18.25 8.01
C ALA A 161 8.86 -18.50 6.75
N ALA A 162 7.91 -17.61 6.46
CA ALA A 162 7.07 -17.67 5.26
C ALA A 162 7.92 -17.49 3.98
N HIS A 163 8.82 -16.50 3.97
CA HIS A 163 9.75 -16.31 2.84
C HIS A 163 10.63 -17.54 2.60
N HIS A 164 11.22 -18.11 3.65
CA HIS A 164 12.01 -19.34 3.51
C HIS A 164 11.20 -20.52 2.98
N GLY A 165 9.92 -20.63 3.34
CA GLY A 165 9.06 -21.71 2.83
C GLY A 165 8.73 -21.60 1.34
N SER A 166 8.76 -20.38 0.79
CA SER A 166 8.27 -20.08 -0.57
C SER A 166 9.36 -19.57 -1.52
N ILE A 167 10.62 -19.61 -1.10
CA ILE A 167 11.74 -19.03 -1.86
C ILE A 167 11.93 -19.65 -3.24
N ASP A 168 11.64 -20.95 -3.37
CA ASP A 168 11.81 -21.71 -4.62
C ASP A 168 10.59 -21.63 -5.55
N THR A 169 9.44 -21.24 -5.00
CA THR A 169 8.16 -21.20 -5.73
C THR A 169 7.74 -19.78 -6.11
N GLY A 170 8.28 -18.77 -5.42
CA GLY A 170 8.02 -17.36 -5.67
C GLY A 170 7.52 -16.65 -4.40
N THR A 171 8.26 -15.64 -3.97
CA THR A 171 7.89 -14.81 -2.82
C THR A 171 8.17 -13.33 -3.08
N VAL A 172 7.36 -12.48 -2.45
CA VAL A 172 7.47 -11.01 -2.54
C VAL A 172 7.68 -10.42 -1.15
N ALA A 173 8.81 -9.76 -0.93
CA ALA A 173 9.07 -9.00 0.29
C ALA A 173 8.72 -7.52 0.11
N VAL A 174 7.92 -6.98 1.02
CA VAL A 174 7.53 -5.57 1.03
C VAL A 174 8.29 -4.84 2.14
N LEU A 175 9.19 -3.92 1.76
CA LEU A 175 10.07 -3.24 2.70
C LEU A 175 9.45 -1.94 3.23
N ALA A 176 9.72 -1.64 4.50
CA ALA A 176 9.26 -0.41 5.16
C ALA A 176 10.19 0.79 4.94
N GLY A 177 11.41 0.55 4.44
CA GLY A 177 12.39 1.58 4.08
C GLY A 177 12.76 1.51 2.61
N GLY A 178 13.82 2.21 2.21
CA GLY A 178 14.37 2.10 0.86
C GLY A 178 14.79 0.67 0.54
N LEU A 179 14.82 0.29 -0.74
CA LEU A 179 15.26 -1.06 -1.14
C LEU A 179 16.71 -1.36 -0.73
N ASP A 180 17.53 -0.33 -0.61
CA ASP A 180 18.92 -0.34 -0.17
C ASP A 180 19.09 -0.25 1.35
N ARG A 181 17.99 -0.15 2.11
CA ARG A 181 17.96 -0.11 3.58
C ARG A 181 17.04 -1.19 4.16
N PRO A 182 17.28 -2.49 3.88
CA PRO A 182 16.46 -3.56 4.41
C PRO A 182 16.53 -3.60 5.94
N TYR A 183 15.39 -3.86 6.57
CA TYR A 183 15.29 -4.08 8.01
C TYR A 183 14.39 -5.29 8.30
N PRO A 184 14.81 -6.19 9.20
CA PRO A 184 16.01 -6.14 10.03
C PRO A 184 17.28 -6.51 9.24
N ALA A 185 18.45 -6.01 9.68
CA ALA A 185 19.73 -6.24 8.99
C ALA A 185 20.10 -7.73 8.89
N GLU A 186 19.69 -8.55 9.87
CA GLU A 186 19.90 -10.00 9.89
C GLU A 186 19.20 -10.74 8.74
N ASN A 187 18.19 -10.12 8.10
CA ASN A 187 17.51 -10.67 6.92
C ASN A 187 18.12 -10.17 5.59
N GLY A 188 19.32 -9.57 5.59
CA GLY A 188 19.99 -9.07 4.39
C GLY A 188 20.17 -10.15 3.32
N ASP A 189 20.79 -11.28 3.67
CA ASP A 189 21.02 -12.39 2.75
C ASP A 189 19.70 -12.98 2.20
N LEU A 190 18.67 -13.03 3.05
CA LEU A 190 17.33 -13.46 2.64
C LEU A 190 16.73 -12.47 1.63
N CYS A 191 16.89 -11.17 1.84
CA CYS A 191 16.43 -10.13 0.92
C CYS A 191 17.03 -10.30 -0.47
N ASP A 192 18.35 -10.55 -0.55
CA ASP A 192 19.03 -10.79 -1.82
C ASP A 192 18.57 -12.10 -2.47
N THR A 193 18.42 -13.18 -1.68
CA THR A 193 17.89 -14.46 -2.20
C THR A 193 16.47 -14.31 -2.76
N ILE A 194 15.62 -13.50 -2.11
CA ILE A 194 14.27 -13.21 -2.60
C ILE A 194 14.35 -12.41 -3.90
N ALA A 195 15.24 -11.42 -4.00
CA ALA A 195 15.40 -10.64 -5.22
C ALA A 195 15.82 -11.50 -6.43
N ASP A 196 16.58 -12.57 -6.22
CA ASP A 196 17.02 -13.47 -7.31
C ASP A 196 15.90 -14.35 -7.87
N ARG A 197 14.94 -14.76 -7.02
CA ARG A 197 13.90 -15.78 -7.37
C ARG A 197 12.47 -15.27 -7.35
N GLY A 198 12.26 -14.11 -6.75
CA GLY A 198 10.97 -13.46 -6.58
C GLY A 198 11.13 -11.96 -6.78
N ALA A 199 10.60 -11.17 -5.85
CA ALA A 199 10.76 -9.72 -5.89
C ALA A 199 10.84 -9.10 -4.48
N ILE A 200 11.59 -8.02 -4.36
CA ILE A 200 11.50 -7.09 -3.24
C ILE A 200 10.94 -5.77 -3.74
N VAL A 201 10.03 -5.19 -2.96
CA VAL A 201 9.33 -3.96 -3.35
C VAL A 201 9.32 -2.93 -2.22
N SER A 202 9.35 -1.65 -2.58
CA SER A 202 9.17 -0.54 -1.65
C SER A 202 8.55 0.67 -2.33
N GLU A 203 7.74 1.42 -1.58
CA GLU A 203 7.26 2.76 -1.98
C GLU A 203 8.18 3.90 -1.50
N MET A 204 9.15 3.59 -0.63
CA MET A 204 9.97 4.57 0.07
C MET A 204 11.17 5.02 -0.78
N PRO A 205 11.73 6.22 -0.52
CA PRO A 205 12.92 6.69 -1.20
C PRO A 205 14.12 5.76 -1.02
N PHE A 206 15.02 5.72 -2.00
CA PHE A 206 16.35 5.13 -1.78
C PHE A 206 17.09 5.87 -0.67
N GLY A 207 17.86 5.13 0.13
CA GLY A 207 18.54 5.63 1.32
C GLY A 207 17.64 5.81 2.54
N TRP A 208 16.33 5.55 2.45
CA TRP A 208 15.40 5.76 3.54
C TRP A 208 15.50 4.70 4.63
N GLU A 209 15.94 5.12 5.82
CA GLU A 209 15.96 4.25 6.99
C GLU A 209 14.56 4.09 7.59
N PRO A 210 14.06 2.85 7.77
CA PRO A 210 12.71 2.62 8.26
C PRO A 210 12.55 3.03 9.72
N ARG A 211 11.48 3.77 10.00
CA ARG A 211 11.07 4.20 11.35
C ARG A 211 9.79 3.47 11.76
N ALA A 212 9.43 3.56 13.05
CA ALA A 212 8.26 2.88 13.61
C ALA A 212 6.96 3.14 12.81
N GLN A 213 6.72 4.39 12.39
CA GLN A 213 5.56 4.79 11.60
C GLN A 213 5.55 4.28 10.15
N ASP A 214 6.71 3.88 9.62
CA ASP A 214 6.82 3.41 8.25
C ASP A 214 6.32 1.95 8.12
N PHE A 215 6.32 1.16 9.21
CA PHE A 215 5.82 -0.22 9.19
C PHE A 215 4.30 -0.34 9.00
N PRO A 216 3.44 0.39 9.74
CA PRO A 216 2.00 0.40 9.45
C PRO A 216 1.69 0.87 8.03
N ARG A 217 2.40 1.91 7.55
CA ARG A 217 2.27 2.40 6.17
C ARG A 217 2.58 1.29 5.16
N ARG A 218 3.67 0.54 5.36
CA ARG A 218 4.03 -0.60 4.51
C ARG A 218 3.00 -1.73 4.55
N ASN A 219 2.35 -1.97 5.68
CA ASN A 219 1.40 -3.09 5.82
C ASN A 219 0.21 -2.98 4.86
N ARG A 220 -0.18 -1.76 4.46
CA ARG A 220 -1.22 -1.55 3.44
C ARG A 220 -0.82 -2.14 2.08
N ILE A 221 0.48 -2.19 1.77
CA ILE A 221 0.99 -2.76 0.51
C ILE A 221 0.99 -4.29 0.62
N VAL A 222 1.35 -4.86 1.77
CA VAL A 222 1.25 -6.31 2.02
C VAL A 222 -0.19 -6.79 1.85
N ALA A 223 -1.15 -6.10 2.51
CA ALA A 223 -2.58 -6.41 2.37
C ALA A 223 -3.10 -6.14 0.95
N GLY A 224 -2.68 -5.03 0.33
CA GLY A 224 -3.09 -4.65 -1.02
C GLY A 224 -2.62 -5.59 -2.12
N LEU A 225 -1.44 -6.18 -1.95
CA LEU A 225 -0.88 -7.17 -2.86
C LEU A 225 -1.62 -8.51 -2.81
N ALA A 226 -2.26 -8.86 -1.70
CA ALA A 226 -2.78 -10.21 -1.49
C ALA A 226 -4.24 -10.38 -1.93
N LEU A 227 -4.61 -11.60 -2.34
CA LEU A 227 -6.00 -12.04 -2.47
C LEU A 227 -6.60 -12.44 -1.12
N GLY A 228 -5.78 -13.05 -0.26
CA GLY A 228 -6.09 -13.39 1.11
C GLY A 228 -4.87 -13.26 2.02
N LEU A 229 -5.10 -13.06 3.31
CA LEU A 229 -4.05 -12.84 4.31
C LEU A 229 -4.19 -13.82 5.48
N VAL A 230 -3.14 -14.60 5.72
CA VAL A 230 -3.04 -15.56 6.82
C VAL A 230 -2.24 -14.96 7.98
N VAL A 231 -2.84 -14.96 9.17
CA VAL A 231 -2.16 -14.61 10.43
C VAL A 231 -1.82 -15.88 11.20
N VAL A 232 -0.54 -16.17 11.37
CA VAL A 232 -0.08 -17.43 11.99
C VAL A 232 0.01 -17.33 13.53
N GLU A 233 0.61 -16.26 14.03
CA GLU A 233 0.65 -15.94 15.46
C GLU A 233 0.54 -14.42 15.62
N ALA A 234 -0.19 -13.97 16.62
CA ALA A 234 -0.34 -12.56 16.94
C ALA A 234 -0.75 -12.41 18.41
N ALA A 235 0.06 -11.72 19.20
CA ALA A 235 -0.41 -11.20 20.48
C ALA A 235 -1.47 -10.11 20.27
N LYS A 236 -2.27 -9.80 21.30
CA LYS A 236 -3.38 -8.83 21.25
C LYS A 236 -3.03 -7.45 20.68
N ARG A 237 -1.77 -7.01 20.79
CA ARG A 237 -1.26 -5.73 20.25
C ARG A 237 -0.21 -5.91 19.15
N SER A 238 -0.28 -7.01 18.41
CA SER A 238 0.66 -7.30 17.33
C SER A 238 0.41 -6.40 16.12
N GLY A 239 1.50 -5.90 15.50
CA GLY A 239 1.42 -5.15 14.24
C GLY A 239 0.85 -5.97 13.07
N SER A 240 0.89 -7.30 13.13
CA SER A 240 0.25 -8.18 12.13
C SER A 240 -1.28 -8.05 12.11
N LEU A 241 -1.89 -7.67 13.24
CA LEU A 241 -3.34 -7.42 13.31
C LEU A 241 -3.75 -6.18 12.52
N ILE A 242 -2.84 -5.21 12.36
CA ILE A 242 -3.06 -4.05 11.47
C ILE A 242 -3.20 -4.54 10.03
N SER A 243 -2.32 -5.43 9.57
CA SER A 243 -2.41 -6.02 8.23
C SER A 243 -3.71 -6.80 8.03
N ALA A 244 -4.15 -7.57 9.02
CA ALA A 244 -5.40 -8.32 8.97
C ALA A 244 -6.62 -7.39 8.85
N ARG A 245 -6.66 -6.32 9.66
CA ARG A 245 -7.69 -5.28 9.56
C ARG A 245 -7.72 -4.64 8.17
N LEU A 246 -6.56 -4.19 7.68
CA LEU A 246 -6.43 -3.58 6.34
C LEU A 246 -6.85 -4.54 5.22
N ALA A 247 -6.53 -5.83 5.34
CA ALA A 247 -6.97 -6.85 4.40
C ALA A 247 -8.50 -6.99 4.38
N GLY A 248 -9.14 -7.05 5.56
CA GLY A 248 -10.60 -7.07 5.66
C GLY A 248 -11.27 -5.81 5.08
N GLU A 249 -10.71 -4.62 5.35
CA GLU A 249 -11.19 -3.34 4.77
C GLU A 249 -11.08 -3.30 3.23
N LEU A 250 -10.08 -3.99 2.66
CA LEU A 250 -9.90 -4.14 1.20
C LEU A 250 -10.72 -5.28 0.59
N GLY A 251 -11.60 -5.92 1.37
CA GLY A 251 -12.41 -7.05 0.94
C GLY A 251 -11.59 -8.31 0.63
N ARG A 252 -10.43 -8.48 1.27
CA ARG A 252 -9.63 -9.70 1.17
C ARG A 252 -10.11 -10.72 2.20
N LEU A 253 -9.99 -12.00 1.86
CA LEU A 253 -10.23 -13.06 2.83
C LEU A 253 -9.15 -13.03 3.92
N VAL A 254 -9.58 -13.00 5.18
CA VAL A 254 -8.68 -13.03 6.34
C VAL A 254 -8.75 -14.42 6.95
N PHE A 255 -7.57 -15.02 7.09
CA PHE A 255 -7.37 -16.34 7.64
C PHE A 255 -6.57 -16.25 8.94
N SER A 256 -6.83 -17.16 9.87
CA SER A 256 -6.17 -17.15 11.17
C SER A 256 -5.88 -18.56 11.66
N VAL A 257 -4.64 -18.79 12.09
CA VAL A 257 -4.23 -20.07 12.67
C VAL A 257 -4.64 -20.09 14.16
N PRO A 258 -5.40 -21.11 14.60
CA PRO A 258 -5.84 -21.20 15.98
C PRO A 258 -4.66 -21.53 16.91
N GLY A 259 -4.78 -21.16 18.17
CA GLY A 259 -3.83 -21.56 19.20
C GLY A 259 -4.47 -21.74 20.57
N SER A 260 -3.72 -22.29 21.52
CA SER A 260 -4.19 -22.48 22.88
C SER A 260 -4.69 -21.16 23.48
N PRO A 261 -5.86 -21.12 24.15
CA PRO A 261 -6.30 -19.94 24.89
C PRO A 261 -5.34 -19.48 26.00
N LEU A 262 -4.41 -20.36 26.42
CA LEU A 262 -3.37 -20.06 27.41
C LEU A 262 -2.07 -19.52 26.78
N ASP A 263 -1.93 -19.55 25.46
CA ASP A 263 -0.77 -18.98 24.78
C ASP A 263 -1.04 -17.52 24.43
N PRO A 264 -0.28 -16.55 25.01
CA PRO A 264 -0.46 -15.13 24.70
C PRO A 264 -0.18 -14.79 23.23
N ARG A 265 0.55 -15.64 22.48
CA ARG A 265 0.77 -15.47 21.04
C ARG A 265 -0.45 -15.81 20.19
N ALA A 266 -1.42 -16.53 20.75
CA ALA A 266 -2.65 -16.92 20.07
C ALA A 266 -3.83 -15.99 20.38
N GLU A 267 -3.70 -15.05 21.32
CA GLU A 267 -4.80 -14.15 21.70
C GLU A 267 -5.35 -13.36 20.51
N GLY A 268 -4.47 -12.80 19.68
CA GLY A 268 -4.85 -12.02 18.51
C GLY A 268 -5.40 -12.89 17.38
N THR A 269 -4.81 -14.06 17.12
CA THR A 269 -5.33 -14.98 16.10
C THR A 269 -6.69 -15.55 16.49
N ASN A 270 -6.87 -15.97 17.74
CA ASN A 270 -8.16 -16.40 18.27
C ASN A 270 -9.17 -15.23 18.32
N GLY A 271 -8.72 -14.00 18.52
CA GLY A 271 -9.55 -12.79 18.38
C GLY A 271 -10.09 -12.65 16.97
N LEU A 272 -9.22 -12.73 15.95
CA LEU A 272 -9.64 -12.67 14.54
C LEU A 272 -10.65 -13.77 14.19
N LEU A 273 -10.50 -14.98 14.74
CA LEU A 273 -11.47 -16.07 14.54
C LEU A 273 -12.85 -15.73 15.13
N LYS A 274 -12.90 -15.07 16.30
CA LYS A 274 -14.16 -14.58 16.89
C LYS A 274 -14.78 -13.47 16.05
N ASP A 275 -13.95 -12.67 15.38
CA ASP A 275 -14.38 -11.60 14.48
C ASP A 275 -14.74 -12.10 13.07
N GLY A 276 -14.69 -13.42 12.83
CA GLY A 276 -15.14 -14.04 11.57
C GLY A 276 -14.04 -14.37 10.57
N ALA A 277 -12.76 -14.31 10.95
CA ALA A 277 -11.68 -14.83 10.11
C ALA A 277 -11.82 -16.35 9.91
N ILE A 278 -11.38 -16.85 8.75
CA ILE A 278 -11.44 -18.26 8.39
C ILE A 278 -10.35 -19.01 9.16
N LEU A 279 -10.72 -20.10 9.84
CA LEU A 279 -9.80 -20.95 10.58
C LEU A 279 -8.89 -21.73 9.62
N VAL A 280 -7.58 -21.73 9.91
CA VAL A 280 -6.58 -22.44 9.09
C VAL A 280 -5.73 -23.37 9.95
N THR A 281 -5.70 -24.64 9.56
CA THR A 281 -4.85 -25.69 10.11
C THR A 281 -3.89 -26.28 9.08
N GLU A 282 -4.15 -26.07 7.79
CA GLU A 282 -3.30 -26.52 6.68
C GLU A 282 -3.50 -25.64 5.44
N ALA A 283 -2.65 -25.81 4.41
CA ALA A 283 -2.77 -24.97 3.22
C ALA A 283 -4.07 -25.22 2.43
N ALA A 284 -4.66 -26.42 2.54
CA ALA A 284 -5.91 -26.77 1.87
C ALA A 284 -7.04 -25.81 2.27
N ASP A 285 -7.15 -25.44 3.56
CA ASP A 285 -8.14 -24.48 4.06
C ASP A 285 -8.08 -23.13 3.31
N VAL A 286 -6.86 -22.67 3.00
CA VAL A 286 -6.64 -21.41 2.27
C VAL A 286 -6.92 -21.58 0.78
N LEU A 287 -6.49 -22.70 0.20
CA LEU A 287 -6.66 -23.00 -1.22
C LEU A 287 -8.15 -23.12 -1.58
N GLU A 288 -8.93 -23.87 -0.79
CA GLU A 288 -10.36 -24.07 -1.01
C GLU A 288 -11.13 -22.74 -0.95
N ALA A 289 -10.81 -21.89 0.03
CA ALA A 289 -11.45 -20.59 0.18
C ALA A 289 -11.08 -19.61 -0.95
N LEU A 290 -9.86 -19.70 -1.48
CA LEU A 290 -9.39 -18.82 -2.57
C LEU A 290 -9.72 -19.35 -3.97
N ALA A 291 -10.00 -20.65 -4.14
CA ALA A 291 -10.24 -21.27 -5.44
C ALA A 291 -11.29 -20.53 -6.29
N PRO A 292 -12.47 -20.12 -5.76
CA PRO A 292 -13.45 -19.39 -6.55
C PRO A 292 -12.94 -18.04 -7.10
N LEU A 293 -12.04 -17.37 -6.36
CA LEU A 293 -11.46 -16.08 -6.75
C LEU A 293 -10.37 -16.24 -7.81
N VAL A 294 -9.66 -17.37 -7.79
CA VAL A 294 -8.61 -17.69 -8.77
C VAL A 294 -9.22 -18.23 -10.07
N GLU A 295 -10.17 -19.18 -9.97
CA GLU A 295 -10.82 -19.82 -11.12
C GLU A 295 -11.80 -18.89 -11.85
N GLY A 296 -12.57 -18.09 -11.11
CA GLY A 296 -13.49 -17.11 -11.67
C GLY A 296 -12.78 -15.98 -12.42
N GLY A 297 -11.45 -15.90 -12.29
CA GLY A 297 -10.65 -14.76 -12.71
C GLY A 297 -10.95 -13.54 -11.84
N LEU A 298 -9.93 -12.70 -11.65
CA LEU A 298 -10.18 -11.41 -11.03
C LEU A 298 -11.08 -10.60 -11.97
N PRO A 299 -12.20 -10.02 -11.49
CA PRO A 299 -13.04 -9.15 -12.31
C PRO A 299 -12.15 -8.08 -12.94
N PRO A 300 -12.38 -7.64 -14.19
CA PRO A 300 -11.53 -6.64 -14.82
C PRO A 300 -11.35 -5.46 -13.85
N PRO A 301 -10.12 -4.92 -13.70
CA PRO A 301 -9.99 -3.67 -12.94
C PRO A 301 -10.97 -2.67 -13.53
N PRO A 302 -11.56 -1.76 -12.73
CA PRO A 302 -12.50 -0.77 -13.25
C PRO A 302 -11.91 -0.16 -14.52
N ALA A 303 -12.64 -0.34 -15.63
CA ALA A 303 -12.08 -0.27 -16.99
C ALA A 303 -11.63 1.14 -17.41
N LYS A 304 -11.76 2.11 -16.52
CA LYS A 304 -11.25 3.46 -16.66
C LYS A 304 -10.73 3.87 -15.29
N LEU A 305 -9.55 4.47 -15.25
CA LEU A 305 -9.38 5.61 -14.36
C LEU A 305 -10.49 6.56 -14.82
N GLU A 306 -11.62 6.59 -14.10
CA GLU A 306 -12.68 7.54 -14.45
C GLU A 306 -12.01 8.90 -14.57
N GLU A 307 -12.25 9.56 -15.72
CA GLU A 307 -11.84 10.95 -15.84
C GLU A 307 -12.48 11.65 -14.64
N PRO A 308 -11.66 12.30 -13.79
CA PRO A 308 -12.21 13.08 -12.70
C PRO A 308 -13.24 14.03 -13.30
N PRO A 309 -14.34 14.33 -12.60
CA PRO A 309 -15.31 15.26 -13.13
C PRO A 309 -14.60 16.57 -13.48
N ASP A 310 -14.85 17.10 -14.68
CA ASP A 310 -14.22 18.34 -15.12
C ASP A 310 -14.71 19.49 -14.24
N PHE A 311 -13.86 19.90 -13.32
CA PHE A 311 -14.13 20.97 -12.37
C PHE A 311 -13.54 22.32 -12.81
N SER A 312 -13.03 22.42 -14.05
CA SER A 312 -12.45 23.67 -14.57
C SER A 312 -13.45 24.84 -14.55
N ALA A 313 -14.74 24.55 -14.62
CA ALA A 313 -15.82 25.54 -14.57
C ALA A 313 -16.33 25.87 -13.15
N THR A 314 -15.94 25.12 -12.11
CA THR A 314 -16.40 25.41 -10.73
C THR A 314 -15.52 26.50 -10.11
N PRO A 315 -16.10 27.58 -9.54
CA PRO A 315 -15.30 28.60 -8.87
C PRO A 315 -14.51 27.98 -7.69
N PRO A 316 -13.27 28.46 -7.45
CA PRO A 316 -12.48 27.99 -6.32
C PRO A 316 -13.22 28.27 -5.00
N PRO A 317 -13.06 27.42 -3.98
CA PRO A 317 -13.66 27.66 -2.68
C PRO A 317 -13.16 28.98 -2.11
N VAL A 318 -14.06 29.77 -1.55
CA VAL A 318 -13.74 30.98 -0.79
C VAL A 318 -13.42 30.62 0.67
N ASP A 319 -12.89 31.56 1.44
CA ASP A 319 -12.45 31.27 2.82
C ASP A 319 -13.61 30.83 3.74
N SER A 320 -14.83 31.32 3.50
CA SER A 320 -16.01 30.83 4.21
C SER A 320 -16.30 29.36 3.90
N ASP A 321 -16.04 28.89 2.69
CA ASP A 321 -16.23 27.49 2.32
C ASP A 321 -15.21 26.60 3.04
N ARG A 322 -13.94 27.05 3.11
CA ARG A 322 -12.87 26.39 3.86
C ARG A 322 -13.25 26.23 5.32
N SER A 323 -13.68 27.33 5.97
CA SER A 323 -14.09 27.30 7.37
C SER A 323 -15.25 26.33 7.61
N ARG A 324 -16.27 26.34 6.74
CA ARG A 324 -17.42 25.43 6.86
C ARG A 324 -17.03 23.95 6.78
N VAL A 325 -16.10 23.60 5.90
CA VAL A 325 -15.59 22.22 5.80
C VAL A 325 -14.77 21.85 7.04
N VAL A 326 -13.89 22.73 7.50
CA VAL A 326 -13.06 22.47 8.68
C VAL A 326 -13.93 22.33 9.93
N GLU A 327 -14.98 23.14 10.08
CA GLU A 327 -15.95 23.05 11.19
C GLU A 327 -16.79 21.76 11.14
N ALA A 328 -17.09 21.26 9.95
CA ALA A 328 -17.82 20.01 9.76
C ALA A 328 -16.96 18.76 10.01
N LEU A 329 -15.63 18.89 9.95
CA LEU A 329 -14.71 17.79 10.20
C LEU A 329 -14.24 17.77 11.66
N GLY A 330 -13.97 16.57 12.17
CA GLY A 330 -13.41 16.36 13.50
C GLY A 330 -12.46 15.16 13.52
N PRO A 331 -12.11 14.64 14.71
CA PRO A 331 -11.25 13.44 14.83
C PRO A 331 -11.96 12.15 14.42
N VAL A 332 -13.27 12.18 14.24
CA VAL A 332 -14.08 11.02 13.84
C VAL A 332 -14.18 10.96 12.32
N PRO A 333 -13.90 9.82 11.68
CA PRO A 333 -14.03 9.66 10.24
C PRO A 333 -15.48 9.87 9.76
N VAL A 334 -15.68 10.71 8.75
CA VAL A 334 -16.97 10.97 8.09
C VAL A 334 -16.89 10.67 6.59
N GLU A 335 -18.01 10.30 6.00
CA GLU A 335 -18.11 10.07 4.54
C GLU A 335 -18.03 11.40 3.78
N VAL A 336 -17.30 11.44 2.66
CA VAL A 336 -17.20 12.66 1.84
C VAL A 336 -18.58 13.09 1.30
N ASP A 337 -19.44 12.13 0.96
CA ASP A 337 -20.82 12.43 0.54
C ASP A 337 -21.67 13.06 1.65
N GLU A 338 -21.40 12.73 2.91
CA GLU A 338 -22.05 13.37 4.05
C GLU A 338 -21.56 14.81 4.23
N LEU A 339 -20.25 15.04 4.04
CA LEU A 339 -19.67 16.37 4.06
C LEU A 339 -20.24 17.26 2.94
N ILE A 340 -20.42 16.72 1.73
CA ILE A 340 -21.08 17.39 0.61
C ILE A 340 -22.52 17.77 0.99
N ARG A 341 -23.30 16.81 1.53
CA ARG A 341 -24.70 17.07 1.93
C ARG A 341 -24.80 18.09 3.07
N HIS A 342 -23.93 18.01 4.07
CA HIS A 342 -23.97 18.85 5.26
C HIS A 342 -23.56 20.30 4.94
N THR A 343 -22.53 20.48 4.13
CA THR A 343 -22.04 21.82 3.75
C THR A 343 -22.81 22.39 2.55
N GLY A 344 -23.50 21.57 1.75
CA GLY A 344 -24.15 22.03 0.52
C GLY A 344 -23.19 22.62 -0.51
N LEU A 345 -21.88 22.43 -0.33
CA LEU A 345 -20.86 22.87 -1.28
C LEU A 345 -20.84 21.94 -2.49
N HIS A 346 -20.41 22.47 -3.64
CA HIS A 346 -20.22 21.64 -4.81
C HIS A 346 -19.13 20.60 -4.55
N PRO A 347 -19.26 19.34 -5.01
CA PRO A 347 -18.26 18.29 -4.78
C PRO A 347 -16.83 18.74 -5.12
N ALA A 348 -16.66 19.50 -6.20
CA ALA A 348 -15.37 20.08 -6.59
C ALA A 348 -14.70 20.93 -5.49
N GLN A 349 -15.50 21.74 -4.79
CA GLN A 349 -15.02 22.62 -3.72
C GLN A 349 -14.63 21.80 -2.51
N ILE A 350 -15.42 20.77 -2.16
CA ILE A 350 -15.07 19.81 -1.11
C ILE A 350 -13.75 19.10 -1.40
N PHE A 351 -13.60 18.51 -2.59
CA PHE A 351 -12.36 17.82 -2.97
C PHE A 351 -11.16 18.76 -2.98
N MET A 352 -11.32 20.02 -3.40
CA MET A 352 -10.24 21.02 -3.31
C MET A 352 -9.84 21.28 -1.85
N ILE A 353 -10.81 21.52 -0.95
CA ILE A 353 -10.52 21.81 0.46
C ILE A 353 -9.88 20.59 1.13
N LEU A 354 -10.36 19.38 0.84
CA LEU A 354 -9.76 18.15 1.36
C LEU A 354 -8.33 17.97 0.84
N LEU A 355 -8.07 18.24 -0.43
CA LEU A 355 -6.71 18.23 -0.99
C LEU A 355 -5.81 19.27 -0.32
N GLU A 356 -6.30 20.49 -0.12
CA GLU A 356 -5.60 21.55 0.60
C GLU A 356 -5.22 21.13 2.03
N LEU A 357 -6.14 20.48 2.76
CA LEU A 357 -5.91 19.96 4.12
C LEU A 357 -4.92 18.80 4.14
N ASP A 358 -5.01 17.88 3.17
CA ASP A 358 -4.11 16.73 3.01
C ASP A 358 -2.67 17.20 2.74
N LEU A 359 -2.51 18.15 1.82
CA LEU A 359 -1.21 18.79 1.54
C LEU A 359 -0.67 19.61 2.71
N ALA A 360 -1.55 20.15 3.56
CA ALA A 360 -1.16 20.80 4.82
C ALA A 360 -0.82 19.81 5.94
N GLY A 361 -1.00 18.50 5.72
CA GLY A 361 -0.79 17.45 6.73
C GLY A 361 -1.85 17.47 7.85
N ARG A 362 -3.03 18.02 7.58
CA ARG A 362 -4.14 18.20 8.53
C ARG A 362 -5.30 17.23 8.32
N LEU A 363 -5.23 16.39 7.29
CA LEU A 363 -6.27 15.42 6.95
C LEU A 363 -5.74 13.99 7.08
N GLU A 364 -6.57 13.08 7.60
CA GLU A 364 -6.37 11.64 7.53
C GLU A 364 -7.45 11.01 6.65
N ARG A 365 -7.03 10.13 5.73
CA ARG A 365 -7.93 9.38 4.84
C ARG A 365 -8.07 7.95 5.34
N HIS A 366 -9.30 7.47 5.36
CA HIS A 366 -9.67 6.14 5.85
C HIS A 366 -10.22 5.29 4.70
N SER A 367 -10.31 3.99 4.93
CA SER A 367 -10.98 3.07 4.01
C SER A 367 -12.47 3.44 3.81
N GLY A 368 -12.96 3.16 2.59
CA GLY A 368 -14.35 3.43 2.21
C GLY A 368 -14.62 4.88 1.79
N GLY A 369 -13.59 5.71 1.58
CA GLY A 369 -13.79 7.10 1.15
C GLY A 369 -14.08 8.08 2.30
N ARG A 370 -13.76 7.70 3.54
CA ARG A 370 -13.94 8.53 4.74
C ARG A 370 -12.73 9.41 5.04
N VAL A 371 -12.97 10.54 5.70
CA VAL A 371 -11.94 11.53 6.06
C VAL A 371 -12.12 12.05 7.49
N SER A 372 -11.02 12.40 8.16
CA SER A 372 -11.02 13.08 9.47
C SER A 372 -9.89 14.11 9.55
N LEU A 373 -9.95 15.01 10.54
CA LEU A 373 -8.83 15.89 10.86
C LEU A 373 -7.77 15.14 11.68
N VAL A 374 -6.51 15.45 11.40
CA VAL A 374 -5.39 15.05 12.24
C VAL A 374 -5.42 15.90 13.52
N MET A 375 -5.60 15.27 14.67
CA MET A 375 -5.42 15.93 15.96
C MET A 375 -3.93 16.22 16.13
N GLY A 376 -3.54 17.49 16.15
CA GLY A 376 -2.19 17.84 16.58
C GLY A 376 -1.99 17.44 18.03
N ASP A 377 -0.79 16.93 18.37
CA ASP A 377 -0.38 16.85 19.77
C ASP A 377 -0.40 18.29 20.34
N ALA A 378 -1.35 18.58 21.22
CA ALA A 378 -1.40 19.82 21.99
C ALA A 378 -0.38 19.77 23.13
#